data_AF-A0A0R1PU52-F1
#
_entry.id   AF-A0A0R1PU52-F1
#
_cell.length_a   1.000
_cell.length_b   1.000
_cell.length_c   1.000
_cell.angle_alpha   90.00
_cell.angle_beta   90.00
_cell.angle_gamma   90.00
#
_symmetry.space_group_name_H-M   'P 1'
#
loop_
_entity.id
_entity.type
_entity.pdbx_description
1 polymer ?
#
loop_
_entity_poly.entity_id
_entity_poly.type
_entity_poly.pdbx_seq_one_letter_code
_entity_poly.pdbx_strand_id
1 'polypeptide(L)'
;MTRELEELVIIGLKRNKRLGLKPSSQTEVARHFGLSNPYVNRLITGKAADTKNTKKRINEICGYIGVTEKWYLQQKGVDARW
;
A
#
# COMPACT_ATOMS: atom_id res chain seq x y z
N MET A 1 -7.73 -8.37 -6.92
CA MET A 1 -6.59 -7.45 -7.04
C MET A 1 -6.86 -6.01 -6.57
N THR A 2 -7.84 -5.24 -7.09
CA THR A 2 -7.96 -3.81 -6.72
C THR A 2 -8.49 -3.53 -5.31
N ARG A 3 -9.53 -4.24 -4.85
CA ARG A 3 -10.05 -4.09 -3.48
C ARG A 3 -9.08 -4.55 -2.39
N GLU A 4 -8.32 -5.62 -2.67
CA GLU A 4 -7.34 -6.18 -1.72
C GLU A 4 -6.16 -5.24 -1.49
N LEU A 5 -5.68 -4.57 -2.54
CA LEU A 5 -4.59 -3.58 -2.42
C LEU A 5 -5.01 -2.35 -1.60
N GLU A 6 -6.21 -1.84 -1.85
CA GLU A 6 -6.73 -0.69 -1.11
C GLU A 6 -6.87 -1.00 0.38
N GLU A 7 -7.49 -2.13 0.73
CA GLU A 7 -7.58 -2.59 2.11
C GLU A 7 -6.20 -2.72 2.75
N LEU A 8 -5.25 -3.34 2.04
CA LEU A 8 -3.89 -3.54 2.51
C LEU A 8 -3.20 -2.23 2.86
N VAL A 9 -3.22 -1.27 1.95
CA VAL A 9 -2.59 0.04 2.15
C VAL A 9 -3.24 0.76 3.33
N ILE A 10 -4.57 0.74 3.44
CA ILE A 10 -5.27 1.39 4.55
C ILE A 10 -4.89 0.76 5.90
N ILE A 11 -4.85 -0.57 5.99
CA ILE A 11 -4.48 -1.26 7.24
C ILE A 11 -3.01 -0.96 7.58
N GLY A 12 -2.10 -1.01 6.60
CA GLY A 12 -0.68 -0.69 6.79
C GLY A 12 -0.46 0.72 7.32
N LEU A 13 -1.12 1.73 6.73
CA LEU A 13 -1.04 3.11 7.19
C LEU A 13 -1.61 3.28 8.61
N LYS A 14 -2.74 2.63 8.92
CA LYS A 14 -3.32 2.64 10.27
C LYS A 14 -2.38 2.00 11.31
N ARG A 15 -1.73 0.87 10.96
CA ARG A 15 -0.70 0.24 11.81
C ARG A 15 0.44 1.20 12.06
N ASN A 16 1.00 1.79 11.01
CA ASN A 16 2.12 2.71 11.13
C ASN A 16 1.75 3.92 12.00
N LYS A 17 0.55 4.48 11.84
CA LYS A 17 0.02 5.53 12.72
C LYS A 17 -0.04 5.11 14.18
N ARG A 18 -0.51 3.89 14.48
CA ARG A 18 -0.58 3.34 15.86
C ARG A 18 0.80 3.12 16.48
N LEU A 19 1.79 2.74 15.67
CA LEU A 19 3.15 2.43 16.12
C LEU A 19 4.11 3.62 16.05
N GLY A 20 3.65 4.81 15.62
CA GLY A 20 4.52 5.97 15.40
C GLY A 20 5.51 5.81 14.23
N LEU A 21 5.25 4.87 13.32
CA LEU A 21 6.06 4.61 12.13
C LEU A 21 5.60 5.45 10.93
N LYS A 22 6.51 5.70 9.99
CA LYS A 22 6.21 6.33 8.69
C LYS A 22 6.26 5.28 7.57
N PRO A 23 5.44 5.41 6.52
CA PRO A 23 4.35 6.38 6.36
C PRO A 23 3.11 5.99 7.16
N SER A 24 2.45 6.98 7.75
CA SER A 24 1.19 6.86 8.51
C SER A 24 -0.03 7.39 7.75
N SER A 25 0.18 8.04 6.59
CA SER A 25 -0.87 8.59 5.74
C SER A 25 -0.49 8.55 4.25
N GLN A 26 -1.50 8.63 3.36
CA GLN A 26 -1.28 8.77 1.92
C GLN A 26 -0.50 10.04 1.56
N THR A 27 -0.67 11.12 2.34
CA THR A 27 0.09 12.37 2.17
C THR A 27 1.59 12.17 2.38
N GLU A 28 1.98 11.35 3.36
CA GLU A 28 3.39 11.03 3.59
C GLU A 28 3.95 10.14 2.48
N VAL A 29 3.16 9.21 1.95
CA VAL A 29 3.51 8.44 0.76
C VAL A 29 3.73 9.37 -0.44
N ALA A 30 2.77 10.25 -0.71
CA ALA A 30 2.84 11.20 -1.82
C ALA A 30 4.08 12.10 -1.72
N ARG A 31 4.36 12.67 -0.54
CA ARG A 31 5.56 13.47 -0.29
C ARG A 31 6.85 12.67 -0.51
N HIS A 32 6.92 11.44 -0.01
CA HIS A 32 8.12 10.60 -0.15
C HIS A 32 8.46 10.30 -1.62
N PHE A 33 7.45 10.02 -2.43
CA PHE A 33 7.65 9.69 -3.86
C PHE A 33 7.60 10.91 -4.80
N GLY A 34 7.42 12.12 -4.28
CA GLY A 34 7.24 13.32 -5.11
C GLY A 34 5.98 13.27 -6.00
N LEU A 35 4.93 12.58 -5.53
CA LEU A 35 3.68 12.38 -6.25
C LEU A 35 2.58 13.28 -5.71
N SER A 36 1.51 13.48 -6.50
CA SER A 36 0.30 14.12 -6.00
C SER A 36 -0.57 13.12 -5.24
N ASN A 37 -1.24 13.58 -4.18
CA ASN A 37 -2.20 12.78 -3.43
C ASN A 37 -3.28 12.13 -4.31
N PRO A 38 -3.90 12.84 -5.28
CA PRO A 38 -4.86 12.22 -6.19
C PRO A 38 -4.27 11.10 -7.05
N TYR A 39 -2.99 11.18 -7.40
CA TYR A 39 -2.33 10.13 -8.15
C TYR A 39 -2.06 8.90 -7.28
N VAL A 40 -1.56 9.08 -6.05
CA VAL A 40 -1.40 7.99 -5.08
C VAL A 40 -2.73 7.29 -4.80
N ASN A 41 -3.82 8.05 -4.62
CA ASN A 41 -5.14 7.47 -4.44
C ASN A 41 -5.57 6.62 -5.66
N ARG A 42 -5.36 7.11 -6.88
CA ARG A 42 -5.68 6.34 -8.11
C ARG A 42 -4.88 5.04 -8.22
N LEU A 43 -3.61 5.05 -7.80
CA LEU A 43 -2.77 3.85 -7.76
C LEU A 43 -3.35 2.82 -6.78
N ILE A 44 -3.69 3.25 -5.56
CA ILE A 44 -4.18 2.37 -4.49
C ILE A 44 -5.56 1.80 -4.83
N THR A 45 -6.49 2.61 -5.33
CA THR A 45 -7.85 2.17 -5.68
C THR A 45 -7.91 1.40 -7.00
N GLY A 46 -6.76 1.16 -7.66
CA GLY A 46 -6.70 0.47 -8.94
C GLY A 46 -7.37 1.20 -10.11
N LYS A 47 -7.48 2.53 -10.03
CA LYS A 47 -8.03 3.39 -11.09
C LYS A 47 -6.95 3.92 -12.04
N ALA A 48 -5.68 3.58 -11.79
CA ALA A 48 -4.58 3.88 -12.70
C ALA A 48 -4.53 2.85 -13.84
N ALA A 49 -4.03 3.27 -15.01
CA ALA A 49 -3.85 2.39 -16.15
C ALA A 49 -2.95 1.18 -15.80
N ASP A 50 -3.31 -0.03 -16.23
CA ASP A 50 -2.52 -1.22 -15.95
C ASP A 50 -1.27 -1.27 -16.83
N THR A 51 -0.16 -0.72 -16.31
CA THR A 51 1.12 -0.69 -17.01
C THR A 51 2.21 -1.31 -16.12
N LYS A 52 3.31 -1.75 -16.75
CA LYS A 52 4.50 -2.20 -16.00
C LYS A 52 4.98 -1.16 -15.00
N ASN A 53 4.91 0.12 -15.36
CA ASN A 53 5.30 1.23 -14.48
C ASN A 53 4.33 1.40 -13.30
N THR A 54 3.03 1.27 -13.54
CA THR A 54 2.00 1.31 -12.49
C THR A 54 2.22 0.18 -11.47
N LYS A 55 2.43 -1.06 -11.94
CA LYS A 55 2.72 -2.22 -11.07
C LYS A 55 3.99 -2.01 -10.25
N LYS A 56 5.06 -1.53 -10.89
CA LYS A 56 6.31 -1.18 -10.21
C LYS A 56 6.08 -0.15 -9.10
N ARG A 57 5.34 0.92 -9.41
CA ARG A 57 5.07 1.99 -8.44
C ARG A 57 4.21 1.53 -7.27
N ILE A 58 3.20 0.70 -7.53
CA ILE A 58 2.40 0.07 -6.48
C ILE A 58 3.28 -0.76 -5.55
N ASN A 59 4.17 -1.59 -6.11
CA ASN A 59 5.10 -2.41 -5.31
C ASN A 59 6.05 -1.56 -4.46
N GLU A 60 6.59 -0.47 -5.00
CA GLU A 60 7.43 0.48 -4.24
C GLU A 60 6.65 1.12 -3.08
N ILE A 61 5.41 1.56 -3.33
CA ILE A 61 4.53 2.14 -2.28
C ILE A 61 4.23 1.10 -1.20
N CYS A 62 3.88 -0.12 -1.58
CA CYS A 62 3.63 -1.23 -0.65
C CYS A 62 4.87 -1.54 0.20
N GLY A 63 6.05 -1.60 -0.43
CA GLY A 63 7.33 -1.78 0.25
C GLY A 63 7.62 -0.67 1.27
N TYR A 64 7.39 0.58 0.89
CA TYR A 64 7.59 1.73 1.79
C TYR A 64 6.62 1.73 2.99
N ILE A 65 5.36 1.35 2.78
CA ILE A 65 4.37 1.20 3.87
C ILE A 65 4.71 -0.01 4.76
N GLY A 66 5.40 -1.01 4.20
CA GLY A 66 5.68 -2.29 4.86
C GLY A 66 4.48 -3.23 4.82
N VAL A 67 3.75 -3.23 3.70
CA VAL A 67 2.70 -4.21 3.39
C VAL A 67 3.17 -5.12 2.26
N THR A 68 3.19 -6.42 2.52
CA THR A 68 3.46 -7.47 1.53
C THR A 68 2.26 -8.40 1.45
N GLU A 69 2.13 -9.15 0.36
CA GLU A 69 1.11 -10.20 0.24
C GLU A 69 1.19 -11.20 1.40
N LYS A 70 2.41 -11.59 1.80
CA LYS A 70 2.64 -12.43 2.99
C LYS A 70 2.10 -11.78 4.27
N TRP A 71 2.29 -10.47 4.43
CA TRP A 71 1.76 -9.72 5.57
C TRP A 71 0.22 -9.63 5.55
N TYR A 72 -0.39 -9.49 4.36
CA TYR A 72 -1.85 -9.55 4.21
C TYR A 72 -2.43 -10.85 4.74
N LEU A 73 -1.85 -11.97 4.29
CA LEU A 73 -2.29 -13.32 4.61
C LEU A 73 -2.15 -13.59 6.12
N GLN A 74 -1.03 -13.15 6.72
CA GLN A 74 -0.83 -13.21 8.18
C GLN A 74 -1.90 -12.41 8.95
N GLN A 75 -2.28 -11.22 8.49
CA GLN A 75 -3.32 -10.41 9.15
C GLN A 75 -4.72 -11.00 9.03
N LYS A 76 -5.01 -11.77 7.96
CA LYS A 76 -6.29 -12.46 7.79
C LYS A 76 -6.36 -13.80 8.53
N GLY A 77 -5.32 -14.19 9.28
CA GLY A 77 -5.24 -15.49 9.92
C GLY A 77 -5.10 -16.65 8.92
N VAL A 78 -4.78 -16.34 7.67
CA VAL A 78 -4.44 -17.35 6.65
C VAL A 78 -2.95 -17.63 6.83
N ASP A 79 -2.68 -18.52 7.77
CA ASP A 79 -1.38 -19.08 8.07
C ASP A 79 -0.77 -19.60 6.77
N ALA A 80 0.32 -18.98 6.31
CA ALA A 80 1.07 -19.40 5.13
C ALA A 80 1.80 -20.70 5.45
N ARG A 81 1.04 -21.79 5.56
CA ARG A 81 1.54 -23.16 5.68
C ARG A 81 1.96 -23.62 4.29
N TRP A 82 3.27 -23.63 4.08
CA TRP A 82 3.93 -24.57 3.19
C TRP A 82 4.56 -25.65 4.06
#